data_AF-A0A1G7GEW7-F1
#
_entry.id   AF-A0A1G7GEW7-F1
#
_cell.length_a   1.000
_cell.length_b   1.000
_cell.length_c   1.000
_cell.angle_alpha   90.00
_cell.angle_beta   90.00
_cell.angle_gamma   90.00
#
_symmetry.space_group_name_H-M   'P 1'
#
loop_
_entity.id
_entity.type
_entity.pdbx_description
1 polymer ?
#
loop_
_entity_poly.entity_id
_entity_poly.type
_entity_poly.pdbx_seq_one_letter_code
_entity_poly.pdbx_strand_id
1 'polypeptide(L)'
;MYRNRDDLQELVKMLSKGEKRYFVNFFKGYDPSQPTPLFLQLYALMEKGESELPKVFSADSPQALTTTKRRLYRHILKSLRSLHDDTSIDMVIQNQLSEIEILYRLGLPEQGMFLLNKTYQLARTHEKFGLVLQILEWEKRLNIVMDTPSRPTAEIVAEEKAVLGMYGQVMELESLFSHAKELKKQYGFVMGTMREKLETETIHAPGMPTAKACLSDKATYYYNFIHALYYWMVFDHRKAYDYSRQLLTSKVKVVLPSDYIDGIFEHITSSVCVASFDDALAGINLGAAYVEEQKLNQSHAFMLRMFAYQGTYQMIIYNYMGDREKLLETISDTEGKLKLYESVLPFETKQVITGNLMNAYMGIGDLAKADVIWEGMFNRHSQTVRRDIYADLHLFRLFSLLQSKTYELLPSTAGAALRYFRRFDDAKTVFEVELPIALILSKERDYHKPALLGELMEQISAIVSRFIAGVKGVNGFQEHYSRYLIWSEAILKEEAYHLTAARWYKKFKKHMASVKGKA
;
A
#
# COMPACT_ATOMS: atom_id res chain seq x y z
N MET A 1 -10.80 7.56 28.33
CA MET A 1 -10.69 8.92 28.92
C MET A 1 -10.87 9.91 27.78
N TYR A 2 -12.02 10.59 27.71
CA TYR A 2 -12.40 11.51 26.63
C TYR A 2 -11.58 12.81 26.79
N ARG A 3 -10.65 13.10 25.87
CA ARG A 3 -9.66 14.18 26.07
C ARG A 3 -9.97 15.47 25.30
N ASN A 4 -10.75 15.50 24.20
CA ASN A 4 -11.01 16.75 23.47
C ASN A 4 -12.44 16.95 22.93
N ARG A 5 -12.78 18.22 22.64
CA ARG A 5 -14.09 18.70 22.17
C ARG A 5 -14.46 18.14 20.78
N ASP A 6 -13.44 17.78 19.98
CA ASP A 6 -13.56 17.38 18.56
C ASP A 6 -13.94 15.90 18.36
N ASP A 7 -13.55 14.99 19.25
CA ASP A 7 -13.69 13.53 19.03
C ASP A 7 -15.14 13.08 18.72
N LEU A 8 -16.15 13.64 19.41
CA LEU A 8 -17.56 13.34 19.16
C LEU A 8 -18.09 14.00 17.89
N GLN A 9 -17.64 15.23 17.57
CA GLN A 9 -18.03 15.91 16.34
C GLN A 9 -17.51 15.15 15.13
N GLU A 10 -16.25 14.70 15.20
CA GLU A 10 -15.64 13.84 14.18
C GLU A 10 -16.42 12.53 14.04
N LEU A 11 -16.70 11.82 15.14
CA LEU A 11 -17.48 10.58 15.10
C LEU A 11 -18.84 10.77 14.43
N VAL A 12 -19.60 11.80 14.82
CA VAL A 12 -20.92 12.09 14.24
C VAL A 12 -20.83 12.41 12.74
N LYS A 13 -19.76 13.11 12.33
CA LYS A 13 -19.51 13.46 10.92
C LYS A 13 -19.17 12.22 10.07
N MET A 14 -18.46 11.25 10.63
CA MET A 14 -18.03 10.03 9.93
C MET A 14 -19.15 9.00 9.74
N LEU A 15 -20.26 9.10 10.50
CA LEU A 15 -21.42 8.21 10.32
C LEU A 15 -22.01 8.36 8.91
N SER A 16 -22.20 7.22 8.23
CA SER A 16 -22.98 7.14 7.00
C SER A 16 -24.45 7.46 7.24
N LYS A 17 -25.19 7.83 6.19
CA LYS A 17 -26.64 8.09 6.29
C LYS A 17 -27.42 6.91 6.91
N GLY A 18 -26.99 5.68 6.62
CA GLY A 18 -27.58 4.46 7.18
C GLY A 18 -27.34 4.34 8.68
N GLU A 19 -26.09 4.54 9.13
CA GLU A 19 -25.71 4.48 10.55
C GLU A 19 -26.40 5.57 11.37
N LYS A 20 -26.51 6.79 10.84
CA LYS A 20 -27.25 7.89 11.48
C LYS A 20 -28.70 7.53 11.72
N ARG A 21 -29.37 7.01 10.70
CA ARG A 21 -30.76 6.55 10.79
C ARG A 21 -30.92 5.41 11.80
N TYR A 22 -30.00 4.44 11.78
CA TYR A 22 -30.01 3.32 12.72
C TYR A 22 -29.87 3.81 14.16
N PHE A 23 -28.91 4.68 14.46
CA PHE A 23 -28.70 5.24 15.81
C PHE A 23 -29.97 5.89 16.37
N VAL A 24 -30.64 6.73 15.56
CA VAL A 24 -31.89 7.39 15.98
C VAL A 24 -32.97 6.35 16.27
N ASN A 25 -33.14 5.35 15.41
CA ASN A 25 -34.14 4.29 15.60
C ASN A 25 -33.83 3.38 16.80
N PHE A 26 -32.56 3.10 17.05
CA PHE A 26 -32.11 2.24 18.15
C PHE A 26 -32.48 2.81 19.53
N PHE A 27 -32.55 4.14 19.65
CA PHE A 27 -32.83 4.83 20.91
C PHE A 27 -34.17 5.56 20.97
N LYS A 28 -34.83 5.81 19.83
CA LYS A 28 -36.26 6.15 19.81
C LYS A 28 -37.03 4.90 20.21
N GLY A 29 -37.26 4.72 21.51
CA GLY A 29 -38.24 3.73 21.97
C GLY A 29 -39.59 3.95 21.27
N TYR A 30 -40.42 2.90 21.21
CA TYR A 30 -41.72 2.95 20.54
C TYR A 30 -42.78 3.81 21.26
N ASP A 31 -42.51 4.33 22.45
CA ASP A 31 -43.47 5.06 23.28
C ASP A 31 -43.47 6.57 22.99
N PRO A 32 -44.53 7.13 22.35
CA PRO A 32 -44.62 8.55 22.03
C PRO A 32 -44.82 9.45 23.26
N SER A 33 -45.12 8.88 24.42
CA SER A 33 -45.43 9.62 25.65
C SER A 33 -44.18 10.05 26.44
N GLN A 34 -43.01 9.46 26.15
CA GLN A 34 -41.77 9.81 26.83
C GLN A 34 -41.03 10.97 26.15
N PRO A 35 -40.49 11.92 26.94
CA PRO A 35 -39.68 13.01 26.40
C PRO A 35 -38.42 12.47 25.72
N THR A 36 -38.06 13.05 24.58
CA THR A 36 -36.86 12.64 23.83
C THR A 36 -35.62 12.79 24.72
N PRO A 37 -34.80 11.75 24.91
CA PRO A 37 -33.60 11.82 25.73
C PRO A 37 -32.66 12.97 25.32
N LEU A 38 -32.06 13.65 26.30
CA LEU A 38 -31.15 14.78 26.08
C LEU A 38 -29.99 14.47 25.11
N PHE A 39 -29.49 13.22 25.10
CA PHE A 39 -28.41 12.84 24.18
C PHE A 39 -28.88 12.76 22.72
N LEU A 40 -30.15 12.39 22.44
CA LEU A 40 -30.72 12.40 21.09
C LEU A 40 -30.98 13.83 20.61
N GLN A 41 -31.41 14.71 21.52
CA GLN A 41 -31.54 16.14 21.21
C GLN A 41 -30.17 16.73 20.85
N LEU A 42 -29.13 16.42 21.64
CA LEU A 42 -27.75 16.83 21.36
C LEU A 42 -27.27 16.30 20.00
N TYR A 43 -27.55 15.04 19.68
CA TYR A 43 -27.20 14.44 18.39
C TYR A 43 -27.81 15.20 17.21
N ALA A 44 -29.11 15.52 17.28
CA ALA A 44 -29.81 16.23 16.22
C ALA A 44 -29.23 17.65 15.98
N LEU A 45 -28.82 18.33 17.05
CA LEU A 45 -28.14 19.63 16.95
C LEU A 45 -26.77 19.50 16.29
N MET A 46 -25.99 18.49 16.69
CA MET A 46 -24.67 18.23 16.12
C MET A 46 -24.74 17.82 14.65
N GLU A 47 -25.78 17.11 14.23
CA GLU A 47 -25.99 16.76 12.82
C GLU A 47 -26.32 17.99 11.97
N LYS A 48 -27.06 18.96 12.52
CA LYS A 48 -27.44 20.21 11.83
C LYS A 48 -26.34 21.28 11.79
N GLY A 49 -25.27 21.11 12.57
CA GLY A 49 -24.17 22.08 12.64
C GLY A 49 -24.54 23.39 13.37
N GLU A 50 -25.57 23.37 14.22
CA GLU A 50 -25.97 24.56 14.99
C GLU A 50 -24.90 24.94 16.03
N SER A 51 -24.44 26.20 16.00
CA SER A 51 -23.37 26.71 16.88
C SER A 51 -23.84 27.00 18.31
N GLU A 52 -25.14 27.19 18.50
CA GLU A 52 -25.73 27.53 19.78
C GLU A 52 -26.44 26.33 20.40
N LEU A 53 -25.96 25.89 21.56
CA LEU A 53 -26.61 24.85 22.34
C LEU A 53 -27.89 25.44 22.97
N PRO A 54 -29.06 24.81 22.84
CA PRO A 54 -30.31 25.27 23.46
C PRO A 54 -30.16 25.48 24.97
N LYS A 55 -31.02 26.35 25.54
CA LYS A 55 -30.99 26.70 26.98
C LYS A 55 -30.99 25.49 27.94
N VAL A 56 -31.56 24.37 27.50
CA VAL A 56 -31.57 23.07 28.19
C VAL A 56 -30.16 22.55 28.51
N PHE A 57 -29.17 22.95 27.72
CA PHE A 57 -27.75 22.62 27.92
C PHE A 57 -26.94 23.78 28.52
N SER A 58 -27.50 24.99 28.60
CA SER A 58 -26.78 26.21 28.98
C SER A 58 -27.09 26.72 30.39
N ALA A 59 -28.12 26.19 31.08
CA ALA A 59 -28.59 26.83 32.31
C ALA A 59 -27.87 26.39 33.61
N ASP A 60 -27.56 25.10 33.86
CA ASP A 60 -27.16 24.74 35.25
C ASP A 60 -25.97 23.79 35.46
N SER A 61 -25.24 23.31 34.43
CA SER A 61 -23.92 22.70 34.69
C SER A 61 -23.12 22.37 33.42
N PRO A 62 -21.91 22.93 33.21
CA PRO A 62 -20.93 22.44 32.24
C PRO A 62 -20.64 20.93 32.37
N GLN A 63 -20.83 20.37 33.57
CA GLN A 63 -20.69 18.96 33.87
C GLN A 63 -21.83 18.12 33.29
N ALA A 64 -23.05 18.66 33.23
CA ALA A 64 -24.19 17.99 32.60
C ALA A 64 -24.02 17.88 31.07
N LEU A 65 -23.52 18.93 30.42
CA LEU A 65 -23.18 18.88 28.99
C LEU A 65 -22.06 17.87 28.70
N THR A 66 -21.00 17.88 29.51
CA THR A 66 -19.90 16.91 29.39
C THR A 66 -20.38 15.48 29.57
N THR A 67 -21.25 15.24 30.56
CA THR A 67 -21.86 13.93 30.82
C THR A 67 -22.75 13.50 29.67
N THR A 68 -23.53 14.42 29.09
CA THR A 68 -24.40 14.15 27.94
C THR A 68 -23.58 13.83 26.69
N LYS A 69 -22.49 14.56 26.42
CA LYS A 69 -21.55 14.24 25.34
C LYS A 69 -20.94 12.85 25.51
N ARG A 70 -20.47 12.51 26.72
CA ARG A 70 -19.94 11.17 27.03
C ARG A 70 -21.01 10.07 26.88
N ARG A 71 -22.27 10.37 27.20
CA ARG A 71 -23.39 9.44 27.02
C ARG A 71 -23.73 9.27 25.54
N LEU A 72 -23.79 10.36 24.78
CA LEU A 72 -24.01 10.33 23.33
C LEU A 72 -22.92 9.51 22.63
N TYR A 73 -21.65 9.79 22.91
CA TYR A 73 -20.53 9.02 22.38
C TYR A 73 -20.66 7.51 22.64
N ARG A 74 -20.92 7.13 23.90
CA ARG A 74 -21.13 5.72 24.28
C ARG A 74 -22.33 5.09 23.57
N HIS A 75 -23.42 5.84 23.43
CA HIS A 75 -24.63 5.36 22.79
C HIS A 75 -24.47 5.21 21.27
N ILE A 76 -23.77 6.13 20.61
CA ILE A 76 -23.39 5.97 19.20
C ILE A 76 -22.58 4.67 19.05
N LEU A 77 -21.52 4.48 19.82
CA LEU A 77 -20.72 3.24 19.78
C LEU A 77 -21.54 1.99 20.10
N LYS A 78 -22.49 2.05 21.04
CA LYS A 78 -23.39 0.93 21.35
C LYS A 78 -24.29 0.59 20.16
N SER A 79 -24.87 1.60 19.51
CA SER A 79 -25.70 1.37 18.32
C SER A 79 -24.88 0.82 17.15
N LEU A 80 -23.67 1.35 16.93
CA LEU A 80 -22.78 0.87 15.89
C LEU A 80 -22.39 -0.57 16.13
N ARG A 81 -22.05 -0.93 17.38
CA ARG A 81 -21.77 -2.33 17.74
C ARG A 81 -22.94 -3.26 17.44
N SER A 82 -24.17 -2.82 17.68
CA SER A 82 -25.38 -3.60 17.39
C SER A 82 -25.74 -3.64 15.90
N LEU A 83 -25.35 -2.64 15.13
CA LEU A 83 -25.54 -2.60 13.68
C LEU A 83 -24.49 -3.45 12.96
N HIS A 84 -23.30 -3.52 13.54
CA HIS A 84 -22.10 -4.10 12.95
C HIS A 84 -21.63 -5.36 13.69
N ASP A 85 -22.53 -6.03 14.39
CA ASP A 85 -22.26 -7.22 15.22
C ASP A 85 -21.57 -8.35 14.46
N ASP A 86 -21.87 -8.49 13.16
CA ASP A 86 -21.28 -9.48 12.26
C ASP A 86 -20.24 -8.92 11.27
N THR A 87 -19.76 -7.68 11.45
CA THR A 87 -18.84 -7.06 10.48
C THR A 87 -17.44 -7.61 10.46
N SER A 88 -16.99 -8.23 11.55
CA SER A 88 -15.68 -8.89 11.60
C SER A 88 -15.77 -10.20 12.34
N ILE A 89 -14.94 -11.16 11.91
CA ILE A 89 -14.85 -12.47 12.55
C ILE A 89 -14.47 -12.35 14.03
N ASP A 90 -13.67 -11.34 14.40
CA ASP A 90 -13.35 -11.09 15.80
C ASP A 90 -14.58 -10.70 16.62
N MET A 91 -15.46 -9.86 16.07
CA MET A 91 -16.71 -9.47 16.72
C MET A 91 -17.67 -10.66 16.83
N VAL A 92 -17.83 -11.44 15.77
CA VAL A 92 -18.67 -12.66 15.78
C VAL A 92 -18.21 -13.61 16.88
N ILE A 93 -16.91 -13.91 16.95
CA ILE A 93 -16.36 -14.82 17.96
C ILE A 93 -16.53 -14.26 19.38
N GLN A 94 -16.28 -12.96 19.59
CA GLN A 94 -16.45 -12.33 20.91
C GLN A 94 -17.91 -12.30 21.37
N ASN A 95 -18.86 -12.09 20.44
CA ASN A 95 -20.28 -12.14 20.73
C ASN A 95 -20.67 -13.57 21.13
N GLN A 96 -20.23 -14.59 20.37
CA GLN A 96 -20.47 -15.99 20.72
C GLN A 96 -19.85 -16.39 22.06
N LEU A 97 -18.66 -15.89 22.40
CA LEU A 97 -18.07 -16.08 23.73
C LEU A 97 -18.92 -15.46 24.84
N SER A 98 -19.52 -14.29 24.58
CA SER A 98 -20.45 -13.65 25.52
C SER A 98 -21.73 -14.46 25.68
N GLU A 99 -22.25 -15.04 24.60
CA GLU A 99 -23.41 -15.95 24.62
C GLU A 99 -23.11 -17.24 25.40
N ILE A 100 -21.92 -17.83 25.21
CA ILE A 100 -21.44 -19.00 25.97
C ILE A 100 -21.40 -18.67 27.48
N GLU A 101 -20.89 -17.50 27.85
CA GLU A 101 -20.87 -17.05 29.24
C GLU A 101 -22.29 -16.91 29.82
N ILE A 102 -23.23 -16.36 29.04
CA ILE A 102 -24.63 -16.23 29.46
C ILE A 102 -25.25 -17.61 29.68
N LEU A 103 -25.09 -18.55 28.75
CA LEU A 103 -25.60 -19.91 28.86
C LEU A 103 -25.01 -20.65 30.07
N TYR A 104 -23.70 -20.50 30.30
CA TYR A 104 -23.03 -21.02 31.50
C TYR A 104 -23.66 -20.47 32.79
N ARG A 105 -23.87 -19.15 32.88
CA ARG A 105 -24.48 -18.50 34.06
C ARG A 105 -25.93 -18.92 34.28
N LEU A 106 -26.66 -19.26 33.22
CA LEU A 106 -28.04 -19.76 33.28
C LEU A 106 -28.12 -21.26 33.64
N GLY A 107 -26.99 -21.94 33.83
CA GLY A 107 -26.97 -23.39 34.11
C GLY A 107 -27.28 -24.24 32.87
N LEU A 108 -26.96 -23.76 31.67
CA LEU A 108 -27.18 -24.45 30.39
C LEU A 108 -25.85 -24.82 29.71
N PRO A 109 -24.94 -25.58 30.36
CA PRO A 109 -23.58 -25.77 29.87
C PRO A 109 -23.51 -26.60 28.58
N GLU A 110 -24.43 -27.55 28.36
CA GLU A 110 -24.49 -28.34 27.11
C GLU A 110 -24.78 -27.46 25.88
N GLN A 111 -25.67 -26.47 26.03
CA GLN A 111 -25.94 -25.50 24.97
C GLN A 111 -24.72 -24.59 24.74
N GLY A 112 -24.06 -24.19 25.83
CA GLY A 112 -22.79 -23.46 25.77
C GLY A 112 -21.72 -24.24 25.02
N MET A 113 -21.58 -25.54 25.27
CA MET A 113 -20.59 -26.41 24.62
C MET A 113 -20.87 -26.58 23.12
N PHE A 114 -22.15 -26.73 22.75
CA PHE A 114 -22.54 -26.79 21.34
C PHE A 114 -22.17 -25.50 20.57
N LEU A 115 -22.41 -24.33 21.17
CA LEU A 115 -22.00 -23.06 20.59
C LEU A 115 -20.48 -22.93 20.56
N LEU A 116 -19.79 -23.29 21.65
CA LEU A 116 -18.32 -23.27 21.77
C LEU A 116 -17.64 -24.05 20.64
N ASN A 117 -18.12 -25.24 20.30
CA ASN A 117 -17.56 -26.04 19.22
C ASN A 117 -17.63 -25.34 17.85
N LYS A 118 -18.72 -24.62 17.56
CA LYS A 118 -18.85 -23.82 16.33
C LYS A 118 -17.91 -22.63 16.34
N THR A 119 -17.87 -21.90 17.47
CA THR A 119 -16.98 -20.75 17.67
C THR A 119 -15.51 -21.15 17.55
N TYR A 120 -15.13 -22.31 18.08
CA TYR A 120 -13.79 -22.88 17.99
C TYR A 120 -13.38 -23.15 16.53
N GLN A 121 -14.23 -23.81 15.74
CA GLN A 121 -13.95 -24.08 14.31
C GLN A 121 -13.80 -22.78 13.52
N LEU A 122 -14.64 -21.79 13.80
CA LEU A 122 -14.54 -20.46 13.19
C LEU A 122 -13.21 -19.78 13.55
N ALA A 123 -12.88 -19.73 14.84
CA ALA A 123 -11.64 -19.10 15.32
C ALA A 123 -10.38 -19.78 14.77
N ARG A 124 -10.38 -21.11 14.67
CA ARG A 124 -9.26 -21.89 14.08
C ARG A 124 -9.11 -21.67 12.59
N THR A 125 -10.22 -21.67 11.84
CA THR A 125 -10.21 -21.44 10.39
C THR A 125 -9.63 -20.07 10.03
N HIS A 126 -9.83 -19.08 10.90
CA HIS A 126 -9.34 -17.71 10.74
C HIS A 126 -8.05 -17.42 11.52
N GLU A 127 -7.41 -18.44 12.12
CA GLU A 127 -6.16 -18.31 12.89
C GLU A 127 -6.20 -17.17 13.93
N LYS A 128 -7.32 -17.06 14.64
CA LYS A 128 -7.52 -16.09 15.73
C LYS A 128 -6.95 -16.65 17.03
N PHE A 129 -5.65 -16.90 17.07
CA PHE A 129 -4.99 -17.64 18.16
C PHE A 129 -5.32 -17.11 19.56
N GLY A 130 -5.32 -15.80 19.77
CA GLY A 130 -5.71 -15.20 21.06
C GLY A 130 -7.16 -15.47 21.46
N LEU A 131 -8.08 -15.58 20.50
CA LEU A 131 -9.47 -15.97 20.75
C LEU A 131 -9.61 -17.49 20.93
N VAL A 132 -8.82 -18.29 20.20
CA VAL A 132 -8.76 -19.75 20.41
C VAL A 132 -8.35 -20.07 21.85
N LEU A 133 -7.36 -19.37 22.41
CA LEU A 133 -6.97 -19.56 23.82
C LEU A 133 -8.12 -19.25 24.80
N GLN A 134 -8.89 -18.19 24.56
CA GLN A 134 -10.08 -17.88 25.38
C GLN A 134 -11.17 -18.94 25.24
N ILE A 135 -11.35 -19.48 24.04
CA ILE A 135 -12.31 -20.56 23.77
C ILE A 135 -11.90 -21.84 24.53
N LEU A 136 -10.61 -22.21 24.52
CA LEU A 136 -10.09 -23.35 25.27
C LEU A 136 -10.23 -23.15 26.80
N GLU A 137 -10.09 -21.91 27.27
CA GLU A 137 -10.37 -21.58 28.68
C GLU A 137 -11.85 -21.80 29.03
N TRP A 138 -12.77 -21.36 28.16
CA TRP A 138 -14.21 -21.62 28.32
C TRP A 138 -14.55 -23.10 28.26
N GLU A 139 -13.89 -23.88 27.41
CA GLU A 139 -14.06 -25.32 27.32
C GLU A 139 -13.76 -25.99 28.67
N LYS A 140 -12.65 -25.61 29.32
CA LYS A 140 -12.32 -26.08 30.68
C LYS A 140 -13.39 -25.70 31.70
N ARG A 141 -13.94 -24.48 31.64
CA ARG A 141 -14.98 -24.02 32.57
C ARG A 141 -16.28 -24.81 32.41
N LEU A 142 -16.70 -25.08 31.17
CA LEU A 142 -17.89 -25.88 30.88
C LEU A 142 -17.69 -27.34 31.34
N ASN A 143 -16.52 -27.93 31.09
CA ASN A 143 -16.22 -29.31 31.51
C ASN A 143 -16.29 -29.55 33.02
N ILE A 144 -16.17 -28.50 33.84
CA ILE A 144 -16.32 -28.60 35.30
C ILE A 144 -17.78 -28.81 35.72
N VAL A 145 -18.74 -28.28 34.94
CA VAL A 145 -20.16 -28.24 35.31
C VAL A 145 -21.05 -29.17 34.48
N MET A 146 -20.49 -29.78 33.42
CA MET A 146 -21.18 -30.78 32.59
C MET A 146 -21.10 -32.17 33.21
N ASP A 147 -22.12 -33.00 32.97
CA ASP A 147 -22.14 -34.40 33.42
C ASP A 147 -21.06 -35.22 32.71
N THR A 148 -20.82 -34.93 31.43
CA THR A 148 -19.76 -35.55 30.63
C THR A 148 -18.88 -34.46 30.00
N PRO A 149 -17.59 -34.38 30.37
CA PRO A 149 -16.69 -33.39 29.77
C PRO A 149 -16.47 -33.65 28.28
N SER A 150 -16.21 -32.60 27.50
CA SER A 150 -15.95 -32.68 26.05
C SER A 150 -14.77 -33.58 25.71
N ARG A 151 -13.67 -33.42 26.45
CA ARG A 151 -12.40 -34.14 26.32
C ARG A 151 -11.53 -33.95 27.57
N PRO A 152 -10.49 -34.78 27.79
CA PRO A 152 -9.59 -34.64 28.93
C PRO A 152 -8.88 -33.28 28.99
N THR A 153 -8.76 -32.71 30.19
CA THR A 153 -8.06 -31.43 30.42
C THR A 153 -6.61 -31.44 29.90
N ALA A 154 -5.93 -32.59 29.96
CA ALA A 154 -4.57 -32.72 29.43
C ALA A 154 -4.48 -32.47 27.93
N GLU A 155 -5.51 -32.84 27.15
CA GLU A 155 -5.57 -32.58 25.71
C GLU A 155 -5.78 -31.09 25.42
N ILE A 156 -6.66 -30.44 26.20
CA ILE A 156 -6.89 -28.99 26.09
C ILE A 156 -5.59 -28.23 26.38
N VAL A 157 -4.87 -28.59 27.45
CA VAL A 157 -3.59 -27.95 27.80
C VAL A 157 -2.51 -28.20 26.75
N ALA A 158 -2.45 -29.39 26.15
CA ALA A 158 -1.52 -29.66 25.06
C ALA A 158 -1.82 -28.78 23.83
N GLU A 159 -3.09 -28.58 23.51
CA GLU A 159 -3.50 -27.69 22.44
C GLU A 159 -3.20 -26.22 22.76
N GLU A 160 -3.46 -25.75 23.98
CA GLU A 160 -3.11 -24.39 24.44
C GLU A 160 -1.62 -24.10 24.20
N LYS A 161 -0.73 -25.05 24.54
CA LYS A 161 0.71 -24.92 24.28
C LYS A 161 1.05 -24.82 22.79
N ALA A 162 0.39 -25.61 21.94
CA ALA A 162 0.60 -25.56 20.50
C ALA A 162 0.14 -24.21 19.91
N VAL A 163 -1.04 -23.73 20.31
CA VAL A 163 -1.59 -22.43 19.90
C VAL A 163 -0.72 -21.28 20.37
N LEU A 164 -0.19 -21.34 21.60
CA LEU A 164 0.77 -20.36 22.11
C LEU A 164 2.06 -20.31 21.27
N GLY A 165 2.57 -21.47 20.84
CA GLY A 165 3.74 -21.54 19.95
C GLY A 165 3.49 -20.88 18.60
N MET A 166 2.33 -21.16 17.98
CA MET A 166 1.90 -20.49 16.73
C MET A 166 1.76 -18.98 16.92
N TYR A 167 1.12 -18.56 18.00
CA TYR A 167 0.88 -17.15 18.29
C TYR A 167 2.18 -16.39 18.54
N GLY A 168 3.10 -16.96 19.32
CA GLY A 168 4.41 -16.38 19.57
C GLY A 168 5.22 -16.18 18.29
N GLN A 169 5.26 -17.18 17.41
CA GLN A 169 5.96 -17.06 16.12
C GLN A 169 5.36 -15.95 15.24
N VAL A 170 4.03 -15.84 15.20
CA VAL A 170 3.36 -14.75 14.44
C VAL A 170 3.71 -13.39 15.02
N MET A 171 3.70 -13.22 16.33
CA MET A 171 4.06 -11.94 16.97
C MET A 171 5.51 -11.52 16.66
N GLU A 172 6.44 -12.48 16.67
CA GLU A 172 7.84 -12.24 16.27
C GLU A 172 7.93 -11.79 14.80
N LEU A 173 7.22 -12.48 13.91
CA LEU A 173 7.17 -12.14 12.49
C LEU A 173 6.50 -10.79 12.20
N GLU A 174 5.42 -10.43 12.91
CA GLU A 174 4.77 -9.13 12.79
C GLU A 174 5.71 -7.98 13.19
N SER A 175 6.52 -8.20 14.24
CA SER A 175 7.56 -7.27 14.66
C SER A 175 8.65 -7.11 13.58
N LEU A 176 9.17 -8.23 13.06
CA LEU A 176 10.16 -8.22 11.98
C LEU A 176 9.61 -7.58 10.70
N PHE A 177 8.35 -7.83 10.36
CA PHE A 177 7.67 -7.22 9.22
C PHE A 177 7.55 -5.71 9.37
N SER A 178 7.16 -5.22 10.55
CA SER A 178 7.09 -3.79 10.84
C SER A 178 8.46 -3.14 10.72
N HIS A 179 9.51 -3.78 11.23
CA HIS A 179 10.89 -3.33 11.08
C HIS A 179 11.34 -3.29 9.61
N ALA A 180 11.08 -4.36 8.85
CA ALA A 180 11.40 -4.43 7.42
C ALA A 180 10.70 -3.33 6.60
N LYS A 181 9.45 -2.99 6.94
CA LYS A 181 8.73 -1.86 6.31
C LYS A 181 9.37 -0.51 6.61
N GLU A 182 9.81 -0.29 7.85
CA GLU A 182 10.51 0.93 8.22
C GLU A 182 11.85 1.06 7.48
N LEU A 183 12.63 -0.02 7.42
CA LEU A 183 13.88 -0.08 6.65
C LEU A 183 13.64 0.23 5.16
N LYS A 184 12.59 -0.34 4.54
CA LYS A 184 12.22 -0.04 3.15
C LYS A 184 11.89 1.44 2.96
N LYS A 185 11.18 2.05 3.91
CA LYS A 185 10.85 3.48 3.85
C LYS A 185 12.09 4.36 4.02
N GLN A 186 13.01 3.98 4.91
CA GLN A 186 14.21 4.74 5.24
C GLN A 186 15.25 4.69 4.12
N TYR A 187 15.50 3.50 3.56
CA TYR A 187 16.62 3.28 2.65
C TYR A 187 16.19 3.13 1.19
N GLY A 188 14.97 2.65 0.92
CA GLY A 188 14.55 2.26 -0.42
C GLY A 188 15.39 1.09 -0.92
N PHE A 189 16.45 1.39 -1.68
CA PHE A 189 17.39 0.38 -2.18
C PHE A 189 18.67 0.33 -1.37
N VAL A 190 19.20 -0.88 -1.17
CA VAL A 190 20.36 -1.14 -0.31
C VAL A 190 21.44 -1.89 -1.07
N MET A 191 22.67 -1.33 -1.06
CA MET A 191 23.85 -1.88 -1.73
C MET A 191 25.05 -1.92 -0.77
N GLY A 192 26.05 -2.75 -1.10
CA GLY A 192 27.32 -2.80 -0.37
C GLY A 192 27.16 -3.28 1.08
N THR A 193 27.91 -2.66 2.00
CA THR A 193 27.98 -3.07 3.43
C THR A 193 26.66 -2.96 4.18
N MET A 194 25.71 -2.14 3.68
CA MET A 194 24.37 -2.05 4.26
C MET A 194 23.50 -3.28 3.98
N ARG A 195 23.85 -4.07 2.97
CA ARG A 195 23.14 -5.32 2.65
C ARG A 195 23.28 -6.36 3.76
N GLU A 196 24.49 -6.56 4.27
CA GLU A 196 24.75 -7.52 5.35
C GLU A 196 23.96 -7.15 6.60
N LYS A 197 23.95 -5.85 6.95
CA LYS A 197 23.13 -5.32 8.04
C LYS A 197 21.64 -5.62 7.80
N LEU A 198 21.13 -5.30 6.61
CA LEU A 198 19.74 -5.58 6.24
C LEU A 198 19.40 -7.07 6.35
N GLU A 199 20.28 -7.97 5.91
CA GLU A 199 20.11 -9.42 6.02
C GLU A 199 19.96 -9.85 7.48
N THR A 200 20.88 -9.40 8.36
CA THR A 200 20.85 -9.74 9.79
C THR A 200 19.65 -9.17 10.54
N GLU A 201 19.10 -8.05 10.08
CA GLU A 201 17.92 -7.42 10.68
C GLU A 201 16.59 -7.94 10.10
N THR A 202 16.61 -8.74 9.03
CA THR A 202 15.39 -9.23 8.36
C THR A 202 15.41 -10.75 8.17
N ILE A 203 15.87 -11.26 7.03
CA ILE A 203 15.76 -12.66 6.63
C ILE A 203 16.68 -13.61 7.41
N HIS A 204 17.71 -13.08 8.09
CA HIS A 204 18.58 -13.83 9.00
C HIS A 204 18.43 -13.37 10.46
N ALA A 205 17.36 -12.64 10.79
CA ALA A 205 17.08 -12.25 12.16
C ALA A 205 16.84 -13.51 13.03
N PRO A 206 17.20 -13.49 14.33
CA PRO A 206 17.03 -14.65 15.21
C PRO A 206 15.61 -15.24 15.28
N GLY A 207 14.57 -14.41 15.10
CA GLY A 207 13.17 -14.81 15.07
C GLY A 207 12.63 -15.21 13.69
N MET A 208 13.46 -15.23 12.64
CA MET A 208 13.04 -15.62 11.30
C MET A 208 13.06 -17.16 11.15
N PRO A 209 11.90 -17.82 10.99
CA PRO A 209 11.86 -19.26 10.77
C PRO A 209 12.27 -19.61 9.33
N THR A 210 12.60 -20.88 9.10
CA THR A 210 12.64 -21.41 7.72
C THR A 210 11.21 -21.58 7.19
N ALA A 211 11.03 -21.61 5.86
CA ALA A 211 9.72 -21.81 5.24
C ALA A 211 8.99 -23.08 5.76
N LYS A 212 9.72 -24.17 6.03
CA LYS A 212 9.15 -25.42 6.57
C LYS A 212 8.85 -25.36 8.07
N ALA A 213 9.44 -24.40 8.79
CA ALA A 213 9.25 -24.20 10.22
C ALA A 213 8.15 -23.17 10.54
N CYS A 214 7.47 -22.62 9.53
CA CYS A 214 6.29 -21.81 9.73
C CYS A 214 5.15 -22.68 10.28
N LEU A 215 4.62 -22.31 11.44
CA LEU A 215 3.64 -23.11 12.19
C LEU A 215 2.18 -22.82 11.78
N SER A 216 1.95 -21.82 10.94
CA SER A 216 0.60 -21.37 10.53
C SER A 216 0.58 -20.74 9.14
N ASP A 217 -0.61 -20.57 8.56
CA ASP A 217 -0.80 -19.88 7.29
C ASP A 217 -0.42 -18.39 7.43
N LYS A 218 -0.73 -17.75 8.57
CA LYS A 218 -0.34 -16.37 8.89
C LYS A 218 1.17 -16.21 9.08
N ALA A 219 1.85 -17.15 9.74
CA ALA A 219 3.31 -17.13 9.82
C ALA A 219 3.95 -17.25 8.42
N THR A 220 3.40 -18.13 7.59
CA THR A 220 3.84 -18.27 6.18
C THR A 220 3.62 -16.98 5.39
N TYR A 221 2.52 -16.26 5.62
CA TYR A 221 2.25 -14.97 5.00
C TYR A 221 3.33 -13.93 5.35
N TYR A 222 3.58 -13.67 6.63
CA TYR A 222 4.59 -12.68 7.03
C TYR A 222 6.01 -13.10 6.63
N TYR A 223 6.33 -14.40 6.66
CA TYR A 223 7.59 -14.92 6.12
C TYR A 223 7.79 -14.50 4.66
N ASN A 224 6.79 -14.78 3.80
CA ASN A 224 6.87 -14.40 2.39
C ASN A 224 6.93 -12.88 2.20
N PHE A 225 6.22 -12.12 3.03
CA PHE A 225 6.17 -10.66 2.90
C PHE A 225 7.54 -10.05 3.25
N ILE A 226 8.16 -10.47 4.36
CA ILE A 226 9.50 -10.00 4.74
C ILE A 226 10.53 -10.34 3.65
N HIS A 227 10.46 -11.55 3.08
CA HIS A 227 11.34 -11.93 1.98
C HIS A 227 11.10 -11.11 0.72
N ALA A 228 9.84 -10.82 0.36
CA ALA A 228 9.51 -9.97 -0.78
C ALA A 228 10.10 -8.56 -0.61
N LEU A 229 9.91 -7.95 0.57
CA LEU A 229 10.48 -6.64 0.90
C LEU A 229 12.02 -6.66 0.84
N TYR A 230 12.65 -7.63 1.48
CA TYR A 230 14.10 -7.78 1.50
C TYR A 230 14.67 -7.90 0.09
N TYR A 231 14.16 -8.83 -0.72
CA TYR A 231 14.67 -9.08 -2.06
C TYR A 231 14.42 -7.89 -3.00
N TRP A 232 13.34 -7.14 -2.78
CA TRP A 232 13.09 -5.90 -3.49
C TRP A 232 14.17 -4.85 -3.18
N MET A 233 14.51 -4.66 -1.90
CA MET A 233 15.51 -3.67 -1.47
C MET A 233 16.93 -3.98 -1.99
N VAL A 234 17.28 -5.26 -2.18
CA VAL A 234 18.62 -5.68 -2.66
C VAL A 234 18.69 -5.96 -4.17
N PHE A 235 17.70 -5.47 -4.94
CA PHE A 235 17.59 -5.64 -6.41
C PHE A 235 17.45 -7.09 -6.92
N ASP A 236 17.14 -8.07 -6.07
CA ASP A 236 16.76 -9.43 -6.51
C ASP A 236 15.26 -9.48 -6.83
N HIS A 237 14.86 -8.68 -7.84
CA HIS A 237 13.45 -8.48 -8.18
C HIS A 237 12.75 -9.77 -8.61
N ARG A 238 13.49 -10.76 -9.13
CA ARG A 238 12.91 -12.06 -9.45
C ARG A 238 12.41 -12.76 -8.19
N LYS A 239 13.23 -12.84 -7.14
CA LYS A 239 12.78 -13.41 -5.86
C LYS A 239 11.71 -12.56 -5.21
N ALA A 240 11.84 -11.24 -5.26
CA ALA A 240 10.79 -10.35 -4.74
C ALA A 240 9.42 -10.66 -5.38
N TYR A 241 9.39 -10.82 -6.70
CA TYR A 241 8.21 -11.25 -7.43
C TYR A 241 7.73 -12.65 -7.01
N ASP A 242 8.62 -13.64 -6.95
CA ASP A 242 8.24 -15.01 -6.61
C ASP A 242 7.63 -15.12 -5.19
N TYR A 243 8.19 -14.40 -4.20
CA TYR A 243 7.66 -14.31 -2.84
C TYR A 243 6.37 -13.48 -2.76
N SER A 244 6.31 -12.33 -3.44
CA SER A 244 5.10 -11.48 -3.44
C SER A 244 3.89 -12.20 -4.07
N ARG A 245 4.12 -13.10 -5.04
CA ARG A 245 3.04 -13.91 -5.63
C ARG A 245 2.37 -14.82 -4.58
N GLN A 246 3.14 -15.31 -3.60
CA GLN A 246 2.59 -16.14 -2.53
C GLN A 246 1.61 -15.36 -1.64
N LEU A 247 1.80 -14.04 -1.51
CA LEU A 247 0.91 -13.15 -0.76
C LEU A 247 -0.50 -13.08 -1.36
N LEU A 248 -0.64 -13.36 -2.66
CA LEU A 248 -1.96 -13.42 -3.29
C LEU A 248 -2.63 -14.79 -3.11
N THR A 249 -1.84 -15.86 -2.96
CA THR A 249 -2.32 -17.24 -2.82
C THR A 249 -2.68 -17.61 -1.38
N SER A 250 -2.17 -16.88 -0.39
CA SER A 250 -2.53 -17.09 1.00
C SER A 250 -4.04 -17.00 1.16
N LYS A 251 -4.62 -17.92 1.96
CA LYS A 251 -6.05 -17.91 2.24
C LYS A 251 -6.41 -16.55 2.83
N VAL A 252 -7.07 -15.70 2.04
CA VAL A 252 -7.45 -14.30 2.34
C VAL A 252 -8.09 -14.15 3.73
N LYS A 253 -8.67 -15.24 4.26
CA LYS A 253 -9.36 -15.33 5.54
C LYS A 253 -8.50 -15.21 6.81
N VAL A 254 -7.18 -15.45 6.76
CA VAL A 254 -6.33 -15.47 7.97
C VAL A 254 -5.58 -14.16 8.23
N VAL A 255 -5.45 -13.30 7.23
CA VAL A 255 -4.66 -12.06 7.28
C VAL A 255 -5.58 -10.87 7.55
N LEU A 256 -5.06 -9.84 8.23
CA LEU A 256 -5.79 -8.58 8.39
C LEU A 256 -6.04 -7.94 7.02
N PRO A 257 -7.22 -7.35 6.76
CA PRO A 257 -7.48 -6.68 5.49
C PRO A 257 -6.46 -5.60 5.12
N SER A 258 -5.94 -4.88 6.12
CA SER A 258 -4.86 -3.89 5.94
C SER A 258 -3.56 -4.49 5.43
N ASP A 259 -3.23 -5.69 5.86
CA ASP A 259 -1.96 -6.33 5.54
C ASP A 259 -2.06 -7.06 4.21
N TYR A 260 -3.25 -7.59 3.88
CA TYR A 260 -3.51 -8.19 2.57
C TYR A 260 -3.46 -7.15 1.44
N ILE A 261 -4.05 -5.96 1.64
CA ILE A 261 -3.94 -4.88 0.64
C ILE A 261 -2.48 -4.42 0.47
N ASP A 262 -1.71 -4.38 1.56
CA ASP A 262 -0.26 -4.11 1.49
C ASP A 262 0.48 -5.21 0.71
N GLY A 263 0.08 -6.48 0.85
CA GLY A 263 0.63 -7.59 0.07
C GLY A 263 0.33 -7.48 -1.43
N ILE A 264 -0.89 -7.04 -1.79
CA ILE A 264 -1.26 -6.74 -3.17
C ILE A 264 -0.37 -5.62 -3.73
N PHE A 265 -0.19 -4.55 -2.98
CA PHE A 265 0.69 -3.43 -3.37
C PHE A 265 2.14 -3.87 -3.58
N GLU A 266 2.67 -4.74 -2.72
CA GLU A 266 4.00 -5.31 -2.89
C GLU A 266 4.09 -6.16 -4.16
N HIS A 267 3.05 -6.94 -4.46
CA HIS A 267 3.00 -7.74 -5.67
C HIS A 267 2.91 -6.91 -6.95
N ILE A 268 2.12 -5.82 -6.96
CA ILE A 268 2.07 -4.88 -8.09
C ILE A 268 3.48 -4.32 -8.34
N THR A 269 4.13 -3.83 -7.28
CA THR A 269 5.48 -3.26 -7.35
C THR A 269 6.47 -4.27 -7.92
N SER A 270 6.53 -5.46 -7.32
CA SER A 270 7.47 -6.51 -7.75
C SER A 270 7.21 -7.01 -9.16
N SER A 271 5.94 -7.06 -9.58
CA SER A 271 5.54 -7.45 -10.94
C SER A 271 6.02 -6.45 -11.98
N VAL A 272 5.94 -5.14 -11.69
CA VAL A 272 6.47 -4.10 -12.57
C VAL A 272 7.99 -4.19 -12.65
N CYS A 273 8.70 -4.41 -11.54
CA CYS A 273 10.16 -4.54 -11.53
C CYS A 273 10.70 -5.70 -12.40
N VAL A 274 9.88 -6.72 -12.67
CA VAL A 274 10.23 -7.85 -13.56
C VAL A 274 9.54 -7.78 -14.93
N ALA A 275 8.90 -6.65 -15.24
CA ALA A 275 8.09 -6.43 -16.45
C ALA A 275 6.96 -7.46 -16.67
N SER A 276 6.44 -8.07 -15.59
CA SER A 276 5.20 -8.85 -15.61
C SER A 276 3.99 -7.92 -15.52
N PHE A 277 3.81 -7.09 -16.56
CA PHE A 277 2.79 -6.05 -16.54
C PHE A 277 1.36 -6.57 -16.51
N ASP A 278 1.10 -7.75 -17.08
CA ASP A 278 -0.22 -8.40 -17.03
C ASP A 278 -0.58 -8.75 -15.56
N ASP A 279 0.38 -9.28 -14.79
CA ASP A 279 0.18 -9.58 -13.37
C ASP A 279 0.02 -8.31 -12.53
N ALA A 280 0.78 -7.25 -12.85
CA ALA A 280 0.66 -5.96 -12.16
C ALA A 280 -0.74 -5.34 -12.37
N LEU A 281 -1.27 -5.36 -13.60
CA LEU A 281 -2.62 -4.88 -13.90
C LEU A 281 -3.69 -5.75 -13.21
N ALA A 282 -3.50 -7.07 -13.18
CA ALA A 282 -4.38 -7.97 -12.43
C ALA A 282 -4.36 -7.65 -10.92
N GLY A 283 -3.19 -7.37 -10.36
CA GLY A 283 -3.03 -6.93 -8.97
C GLY A 283 -3.74 -5.61 -8.67
N ILE A 284 -3.67 -4.62 -9.57
CA ILE A 284 -4.39 -3.34 -9.43
C ILE A 284 -5.90 -3.57 -9.39
N ASN A 285 -6.43 -4.40 -10.30
CA ASN A 285 -7.86 -4.74 -10.33
C ASN A 285 -8.29 -5.50 -9.07
N LEU A 286 -7.48 -6.45 -8.61
CA LEU A 286 -7.71 -7.18 -7.37
C LEU A 286 -7.74 -6.23 -6.17
N GLY A 287 -6.78 -5.31 -6.07
CA GLY A 287 -6.73 -4.32 -5.00
C GLY A 287 -7.94 -3.40 -4.96
N ALA A 288 -8.39 -2.92 -6.13
CA ALA A 288 -9.59 -2.10 -6.24
C ALA A 288 -10.85 -2.84 -5.76
N ALA A 289 -11.04 -4.09 -6.24
CA ALA A 289 -12.17 -4.93 -5.83
C ALA A 289 -12.12 -5.25 -4.33
N TYR A 290 -10.94 -5.57 -3.79
CA TYR A 290 -10.77 -5.91 -2.38
C TYR A 290 -11.04 -4.73 -1.44
N VAL A 291 -10.61 -3.52 -1.82
CA VAL A 291 -10.88 -2.28 -1.06
C VAL A 291 -12.38 -2.00 -0.97
N GLU A 292 -13.14 -2.29 -2.02
CA GLU A 292 -14.60 -2.16 -2.03
C GLU A 292 -15.27 -3.25 -1.19
N GLU A 293 -14.90 -4.52 -1.40
CA GLU A 293 -15.45 -5.68 -0.69
C GLU A 293 -15.29 -5.53 0.83
N GLN A 294 -14.10 -5.16 1.29
CA GLN A 294 -13.77 -5.00 2.70
C GLN A 294 -14.11 -3.60 3.26
N LYS A 295 -14.74 -2.74 2.45
CA LYS A 295 -15.10 -1.35 2.80
C LYS A 295 -13.92 -0.52 3.34
N LEU A 296 -12.69 -0.84 2.90
CA LEU A 296 -11.49 -0.12 3.33
C LEU A 296 -11.48 1.33 2.84
N ASN A 297 -12.23 1.61 1.77
CA ASN A 297 -12.43 2.96 1.21
C ASN A 297 -13.11 3.95 2.18
N GLN A 298 -13.72 3.49 3.28
CA GLN A 298 -14.18 4.37 4.35
C GLN A 298 -13.02 5.10 5.04
N SER A 299 -11.83 4.49 5.04
CA SER A 299 -10.60 5.13 5.47
C SER A 299 -9.97 5.91 4.31
N HIS A 300 -9.81 7.22 4.53
CA HIS A 300 -9.11 8.08 3.57
C HIS A 300 -7.70 7.58 3.26
N ALA A 301 -7.01 6.98 4.23
CA ALA A 301 -5.66 6.46 4.03
C ALA A 301 -5.61 5.33 2.99
N PHE A 302 -6.51 4.34 3.07
CA PHE A 302 -6.54 3.24 2.10
C PHE A 302 -7.02 3.69 0.73
N MET A 303 -8.02 4.57 0.69
CA MET A 303 -8.52 5.15 -0.56
C MET A 303 -7.42 5.91 -1.31
N LEU A 304 -6.68 6.78 -0.64
CA LEU A 304 -5.59 7.55 -1.24
C LEU A 304 -4.42 6.66 -1.68
N ARG A 305 -4.08 5.63 -0.89
CA ARG A 305 -3.04 4.66 -1.26
C ARG A 305 -3.42 3.86 -2.50
N MET A 306 -4.65 3.37 -2.57
CA MET A 306 -5.15 2.64 -3.76
C MET A 306 -5.10 3.52 -5.00
N PHE A 307 -5.55 4.78 -4.90
CA PHE A 307 -5.43 5.76 -5.98
C PHE A 307 -3.97 5.95 -6.42
N ALA A 308 -3.05 6.16 -5.48
CA ALA A 308 -1.65 6.39 -5.79
C ALA A 308 -1.01 5.21 -6.52
N TYR A 309 -1.27 3.98 -6.08
CA TYR A 309 -0.79 2.77 -6.73
C TYR A 309 -1.40 2.59 -8.12
N GLN A 310 -2.72 2.72 -8.25
CA GLN A 310 -3.40 2.60 -9.53
C GLN A 310 -2.87 3.61 -10.55
N GLY A 311 -2.89 4.91 -10.23
CA GLY A 311 -2.47 5.96 -11.16
C GLY A 311 -0.99 5.83 -11.54
N THR A 312 -0.11 5.61 -10.56
CA THR A 312 1.33 5.49 -10.80
C THR A 312 1.65 4.29 -11.69
N TYR A 313 1.20 3.09 -11.32
CA TYR A 313 1.60 1.88 -12.02
C TYR A 313 0.88 1.71 -13.37
N GLN A 314 -0.37 2.15 -13.52
CA GLN A 314 -1.01 2.16 -14.83
C GLN A 314 -0.27 3.07 -15.82
N MET A 315 0.16 4.26 -15.39
CA MET A 315 0.98 5.15 -16.24
C MET A 315 2.29 4.49 -16.63
N ILE A 316 3.02 3.89 -15.68
CA ILE A 316 4.29 3.19 -15.97
C ILE A 316 4.07 2.04 -16.97
N ILE A 317 3.07 1.19 -16.71
CA ILE A 317 2.77 0.01 -17.51
C ILE A 317 2.38 0.39 -18.93
N TYR A 318 1.39 1.27 -19.11
CA TYR A 318 0.90 1.62 -20.44
C TYR A 318 1.94 2.41 -21.25
N ASN A 319 2.81 3.17 -20.57
CA ASN A 319 3.94 3.81 -21.22
C ASN A 319 4.95 2.78 -21.77
N TYR A 320 5.33 1.77 -20.98
CA TYR A 320 6.20 0.68 -21.45
C TYR A 320 5.56 -0.21 -22.52
N MET A 321 4.24 -0.44 -22.44
CA MET A 321 3.50 -1.18 -23.46
C MET A 321 3.37 -0.41 -24.79
N GLY A 322 3.57 0.91 -24.77
CA GLY A 322 3.26 1.79 -25.90
C GLY A 322 1.77 1.90 -26.20
N ASP A 323 0.89 1.58 -25.23
CA ASP A 323 -0.56 1.64 -25.36
C ASP A 323 -1.03 3.09 -25.13
N ARG A 324 -0.94 3.90 -26.19
CA ARG A 324 -1.20 5.34 -26.14
C ARG A 324 -2.63 5.68 -25.71
N GLU A 325 -3.61 4.89 -26.12
CA GLU A 325 -5.02 5.14 -25.82
C GLU A 325 -5.29 4.98 -24.33
N LYS A 326 -4.89 3.84 -23.74
CA LYS A 326 -5.06 3.62 -22.31
C LYS A 326 -4.21 4.55 -21.45
N LEU A 327 -3.02 4.94 -21.96
CA LEU A 327 -2.19 5.92 -21.27
C LEU A 327 -2.88 7.29 -21.19
N LEU A 328 -3.51 7.75 -22.28
CA LEU A 328 -4.29 8.99 -22.29
C LEU A 328 -5.47 8.96 -21.33
N GLU A 329 -6.21 7.85 -21.29
CA GLU A 329 -7.31 7.65 -20.33
C GLU A 329 -6.80 7.71 -18.88
N THR A 330 -5.71 7.00 -18.60
CA THR A 330 -5.09 6.95 -17.27
C THR A 330 -4.59 8.33 -16.82
N ILE A 331 -3.98 9.11 -17.73
CA ILE A 331 -3.57 10.48 -17.46
C ILE A 331 -4.78 11.33 -17.05
N SER A 332 -5.85 11.29 -17.84
CA SER A 332 -7.06 12.08 -17.58
C SER A 332 -7.71 11.73 -16.23
N ASP A 333 -7.86 10.43 -15.92
CA ASP A 333 -8.39 9.97 -14.63
C ASP A 333 -7.49 10.40 -13.46
N THR A 334 -6.17 10.26 -13.61
CA THR A 334 -5.19 10.61 -12.58
C THR A 334 -5.20 12.12 -12.30
N GLU A 335 -5.28 12.98 -13.32
CA GLU A 335 -5.39 14.42 -13.14
C GLU A 335 -6.70 14.82 -12.43
N GLY A 336 -7.80 14.18 -12.78
CA GLY A 336 -9.10 14.40 -12.12
C GLY A 336 -9.03 14.05 -10.63
N LYS A 337 -8.47 12.90 -10.30
CA LYS A 337 -8.31 12.45 -8.90
C LYS A 337 -7.27 13.26 -8.12
N LEU A 338 -6.19 13.72 -8.75
CA LEU A 338 -5.23 14.63 -8.12
C LEU A 338 -5.89 15.93 -7.69
N LYS A 339 -6.76 16.51 -8.53
CA LYS A 339 -7.55 17.70 -8.17
C LYS A 339 -8.53 17.42 -7.05
N LEU A 340 -9.22 16.27 -7.11
CA LEU A 340 -10.18 15.86 -6.10
C LEU A 340 -9.54 15.68 -4.70
N TYR A 341 -8.33 15.12 -4.65
CA TYR A 341 -7.65 14.78 -3.41
C TYR A 341 -6.57 15.78 -2.99
N GLU A 342 -6.44 16.91 -3.66
CA GLU A 342 -5.32 17.84 -3.49
C GLU A 342 -5.09 18.27 -2.04
N SER A 343 -6.16 18.51 -1.27
CA SER A 343 -6.07 19.00 0.12
C SER A 343 -5.71 17.92 1.14
N VAL A 344 -5.83 16.64 0.78
CA VAL A 344 -5.64 15.50 1.70
C VAL A 344 -4.51 14.57 1.30
N LEU A 345 -4.02 14.67 0.06
CA LEU A 345 -2.96 13.81 -0.46
C LEU A 345 -1.61 14.17 0.18
N PRO A 346 -0.88 13.19 0.75
CA PRO A 346 0.45 13.43 1.28
C PRO A 346 1.39 14.00 0.21
N PHE A 347 2.25 14.92 0.62
CA PHE A 347 3.15 15.64 -0.29
C PHE A 347 4.08 14.70 -1.06
N GLU A 348 4.69 13.72 -0.39
CA GLU A 348 5.57 12.72 -1.03
C GLU A 348 4.83 11.92 -2.11
N THR A 349 3.60 11.47 -1.81
CA THR A 349 2.76 10.75 -2.77
C THR A 349 2.40 11.62 -3.97
N LYS A 350 2.09 12.90 -3.74
CA LYS A 350 1.83 13.87 -4.82
C LYS A 350 3.04 13.99 -5.74
N GLN A 351 4.26 14.04 -5.20
CA GLN A 351 5.49 14.13 -6.00
C GLN A 351 5.69 12.90 -6.89
N VAL A 352 5.49 11.70 -6.36
CA VAL A 352 5.64 10.45 -7.13
C VAL A 352 4.64 10.39 -8.29
N ILE A 353 3.37 10.70 -8.04
CA ILE A 353 2.34 10.69 -9.10
C ILE A 353 2.66 11.76 -10.15
N THR A 354 3.04 12.97 -9.72
CA THR A 354 3.35 14.09 -10.62
C THR A 354 4.56 13.81 -11.50
N GLY A 355 5.62 13.20 -10.96
CA GLY A 355 6.78 12.77 -11.75
C GLY A 355 6.44 11.70 -12.79
N ASN A 356 5.53 10.77 -12.46
CA ASN A 356 5.06 9.77 -13.42
C ASN A 356 4.11 10.35 -14.47
N LEU A 357 3.29 11.36 -14.14
CA LEU A 357 2.51 12.12 -15.12
C LEU A 357 3.40 12.80 -16.15
N MET A 358 4.50 13.42 -15.71
CA MET A 358 5.47 14.03 -16.63
C MET A 358 6.03 13.01 -17.63
N ASN A 359 6.42 11.83 -17.14
CA ASN A 359 6.88 10.73 -17.98
C ASN A 359 5.82 10.23 -18.95
N ALA A 360 4.57 10.12 -18.49
CA ALA A 360 3.44 9.70 -19.31
C ALA A 360 3.18 10.71 -20.45
N TYR A 361 3.23 12.01 -20.14
CA TYR A 361 3.11 13.09 -21.13
C TYR A 361 4.24 13.06 -22.17
N MET A 362 5.49 12.86 -21.73
CA MET A 362 6.61 12.66 -22.66
C MET A 362 6.41 11.43 -23.57
N GLY A 363 5.88 10.33 -23.01
CA GLY A 363 5.61 9.09 -23.74
C GLY A 363 4.54 9.22 -24.84
N ILE A 364 3.51 10.04 -24.61
CA ILE A 364 2.49 10.34 -25.64
C ILE A 364 2.90 11.48 -26.59
N GLY A 365 4.03 12.16 -26.31
CA GLY A 365 4.58 13.25 -27.10
C GLY A 365 4.06 14.65 -26.78
N ASP A 366 3.29 14.83 -25.70
CA ASP A 366 2.82 16.14 -25.24
C ASP A 366 3.89 16.79 -24.35
N LEU A 367 4.94 17.30 -24.98
CA LEU A 367 6.09 17.90 -24.29
C LEU A 367 5.72 19.22 -23.61
N ALA A 368 4.72 19.95 -24.11
CA ALA A 368 4.28 21.19 -23.50
C ALA A 368 3.71 20.95 -22.09
N LYS A 369 2.87 19.93 -21.92
CA LYS A 369 2.38 19.56 -20.58
C LYS A 369 3.47 18.97 -19.69
N ALA A 370 4.39 18.18 -20.24
CA ALA A 370 5.53 17.68 -19.49
C ALA A 370 6.39 18.84 -18.94
N ASP A 371 6.61 19.89 -19.73
CA ASP A 371 7.38 21.07 -19.34
C ASP A 371 6.70 21.87 -18.23
N VAL A 372 5.38 22.06 -18.29
CA VAL A 372 4.61 22.70 -17.21
C VAL A 372 4.78 21.94 -15.88
N ILE A 373 4.71 20.62 -15.92
CA ILE A 373 4.92 19.78 -14.73
C ILE A 373 6.37 19.92 -14.23
N TRP A 374 7.34 19.83 -15.14
CA TRP A 374 8.76 19.95 -14.80
C TRP A 374 9.07 21.27 -14.12
N GLU A 375 8.63 22.40 -14.69
CA GLU A 375 8.82 23.73 -14.10
C GLU A 375 8.15 23.85 -12.73
N GLY A 376 6.94 23.30 -12.58
CA GLY A 376 6.20 23.29 -11.32
C GLY A 376 6.91 22.51 -10.21
N MET A 377 7.55 21.39 -10.55
CA MET A 377 8.32 20.57 -9.59
C MET A 377 9.72 21.14 -9.33
N PHE A 378 10.38 21.69 -10.35
CA PHE A 378 11.76 22.17 -10.27
C PHE A 378 11.87 23.55 -9.59
N ASN A 379 10.92 24.45 -9.82
CA ASN A 379 10.92 25.80 -9.24
C ASN A 379 10.52 25.83 -7.74
N ARG A 380 9.79 24.83 -7.25
CA ARG A 380 9.55 24.65 -5.81
C ARG A 380 10.84 24.14 -5.18
N HIS A 381 11.63 25.04 -4.58
CA HIS A 381 12.99 24.82 -4.11
C HIS A 381 13.30 23.37 -3.63
N SER A 382 14.43 22.86 -4.11
CA SER A 382 15.02 21.53 -3.91
C SER A 382 15.09 20.98 -2.49
N GLN A 383 14.76 21.77 -1.46
CA GLN A 383 14.75 21.35 -0.05
C GLN A 383 13.54 20.48 0.30
N THR A 384 12.49 20.48 -0.53
CA THR A 384 11.27 19.69 -0.26
C THR A 384 11.17 18.44 -1.14
N VAL A 385 11.82 18.39 -2.30
CA VAL A 385 11.75 17.24 -3.22
C VAL A 385 12.75 16.15 -2.81
N ARG A 386 12.28 14.90 -2.76
CA ARG A 386 13.14 13.74 -2.50
C ARG A 386 14.30 13.71 -3.50
N ARG A 387 15.52 13.41 -3.03
CA ARG A 387 16.78 13.53 -3.79
C ARG A 387 16.76 12.74 -5.12
N ASP A 388 16.25 11.52 -5.09
CA ASP A 388 16.10 10.64 -6.25
C ASP A 388 15.08 11.19 -7.26
N ILE A 389 13.91 11.67 -6.80
CA ILE A 389 12.91 12.30 -7.68
C ILE A 389 13.50 13.55 -8.35
N TYR A 390 14.28 14.34 -7.60
CA TYR A 390 14.92 15.52 -8.16
C TYR A 390 16.03 15.18 -9.17
N ALA A 391 16.77 14.08 -8.94
CA ALA A 391 17.73 13.56 -9.90
C ALA A 391 17.06 13.09 -11.19
N ASP A 392 15.93 12.39 -11.06
CA ASP A 392 15.08 11.97 -12.17
C ASP A 392 14.60 13.17 -13.01
N LEU A 393 14.17 14.27 -12.38
CA LEU A 393 13.77 15.51 -13.10
C LEU A 393 14.89 16.06 -13.98
N HIS A 394 16.14 16.00 -13.54
CA HIS A 394 17.28 16.41 -14.36
C HIS A 394 17.43 15.51 -15.59
N LEU A 395 17.38 14.19 -15.41
CA LEU A 395 17.55 13.26 -16.51
C LEU A 395 16.38 13.33 -17.51
N PHE A 396 15.15 13.43 -17.02
CA PHE A 396 13.97 13.62 -17.85
C PHE A 396 14.05 14.88 -18.70
N ARG A 397 14.57 15.99 -18.15
CA ARG A 397 14.75 17.23 -18.92
C ARG A 397 15.73 17.04 -20.09
N LEU A 398 16.82 16.32 -19.88
CA LEU A 398 17.80 16.05 -20.96
C LEU A 398 17.16 15.25 -22.10
N PHE A 399 16.37 14.24 -21.78
CA PHE A 399 15.67 13.45 -22.78
C PHE A 399 14.52 14.21 -23.45
N SER A 400 13.82 15.10 -22.73
CA SER A 400 12.81 16.00 -23.32
C SER A 400 13.43 16.96 -24.35
N LEU A 401 14.60 17.54 -24.05
CA LEU A 401 15.35 18.40 -24.98
C LEU A 401 15.85 17.63 -26.20
N LEU A 402 16.34 16.40 -26.00
CA LEU A 402 16.73 15.51 -27.09
C LEU A 402 15.55 15.17 -28.01
N GLN A 403 14.39 14.85 -27.43
CA GLN A 403 13.15 14.48 -28.15
C GLN A 403 12.55 15.67 -28.93
N SER A 404 12.59 16.88 -28.36
CA SER A 404 12.13 18.12 -29.01
C SER A 404 13.12 18.70 -30.02
N LYS A 405 14.34 18.12 -30.11
CA LYS A 405 15.47 18.64 -30.90
C LYS A 405 15.90 20.06 -30.50
N THR A 406 15.66 20.46 -29.24
CA THR A 406 16.05 21.76 -28.68
C THR A 406 17.49 21.68 -28.15
N TYR A 407 18.44 21.51 -29.06
CA TYR A 407 19.83 21.20 -28.72
C TYR A 407 20.62 22.39 -28.19
N GLU A 408 20.17 23.62 -28.43
CA GLU A 408 20.82 24.85 -27.96
C GLU A 408 20.86 24.93 -26.43
N LEU A 409 19.83 24.39 -25.77
CA LEU A 409 19.72 24.36 -24.31
C LEU A 409 20.35 23.12 -23.68
N LEU A 410 20.75 22.12 -24.48
CA LEU A 410 21.16 20.82 -23.98
C LEU A 410 22.49 20.86 -23.20
N PRO A 411 23.59 21.46 -23.70
CA PRO A 411 24.85 21.51 -22.96
C PRO A 411 24.74 22.26 -21.63
N SER A 412 24.05 23.40 -21.61
CA SER A 412 23.88 24.21 -20.40
C SER A 412 23.03 23.49 -19.35
N THR A 413 21.94 22.83 -19.77
CA THR A 413 21.07 22.02 -18.91
C THR A 413 21.80 20.79 -18.36
N ALA A 414 22.57 20.09 -19.20
CA ALA A 414 23.38 18.95 -18.79
C ALA A 414 24.50 19.38 -17.82
N GLY A 415 25.10 20.55 -18.04
CA GLY A 415 26.04 21.15 -17.09
C GLY A 415 25.41 21.45 -15.73
N ALA A 416 24.15 21.90 -15.69
CA ALA A 416 23.42 22.09 -14.44
C ALA A 416 23.13 20.77 -13.72
N ALA A 417 22.69 19.74 -14.44
CA ALA A 417 22.50 18.39 -13.90
C ALA A 417 23.80 17.81 -13.34
N LEU A 418 24.91 17.95 -14.07
CA LEU A 418 26.23 17.49 -13.62
C LEU A 418 26.69 18.18 -12.34
N ARG A 419 26.47 19.49 -12.22
CA ARG A 419 26.74 20.24 -10.98
C ARG A 419 25.86 19.75 -9.83
N TYR A 420 24.60 19.41 -10.08
CA TYR A 420 23.73 18.86 -9.06
C TYR A 420 24.22 17.50 -8.57
N PHE A 421 24.47 16.54 -9.48
CA PHE A 421 24.89 15.18 -9.10
C PHE A 421 26.21 15.18 -8.33
N ARG A 422 27.17 16.02 -8.72
CA ARG A 422 28.50 16.10 -8.07
C ARG A 422 28.50 16.77 -6.68
N ARG A 423 27.37 17.32 -6.22
CA ARG A 423 27.28 17.92 -4.87
C ARG A 423 27.33 16.88 -3.75
N PHE A 424 27.11 15.60 -4.06
CA PHE A 424 27.01 14.54 -3.08
C PHE A 424 28.26 13.67 -3.08
N ASP A 425 28.75 13.32 -1.89
CA ASP A 425 29.97 12.52 -1.74
C ASP A 425 29.82 11.09 -2.31
N ASP A 426 28.60 10.56 -2.30
CA ASP A 426 28.19 9.25 -2.83
C ASP A 426 27.72 9.30 -4.30
N ALA A 427 27.97 10.41 -5.02
CA ALA A 427 27.43 10.63 -6.36
C ALA A 427 27.75 9.51 -7.36
N LYS A 428 28.94 8.92 -7.29
CA LYS A 428 29.38 7.86 -8.22
C LYS A 428 28.64 6.53 -8.03
N THR A 429 28.10 6.29 -6.84
CA THR A 429 27.37 5.06 -6.50
C THR A 429 25.86 5.27 -6.59
N VAL A 430 25.37 6.49 -6.33
CA VAL A 430 23.93 6.79 -6.41
C VAL A 430 23.50 7.16 -7.83
N PHE A 431 24.33 7.88 -8.58
CA PHE A 431 24.02 8.40 -9.93
C PHE A 431 24.83 7.71 -11.02
N GLU A 432 24.86 6.37 -11.00
CA GLU A 432 25.65 5.55 -11.94
C GLU A 432 25.22 5.72 -13.41
N VAL A 433 23.97 6.12 -13.66
CA VAL A 433 23.42 6.32 -15.01
C VAL A 433 23.37 7.79 -15.37
N GLU A 434 22.84 8.63 -14.48
CA GLU A 434 22.58 10.05 -14.72
C GLU A 434 23.88 10.83 -14.93
N LEU A 435 24.89 10.58 -14.10
CA LEU A 435 26.13 11.37 -14.10
C LEU A 435 26.93 11.16 -15.40
N PRO A 436 27.15 9.92 -15.90
CA PRO A 436 27.78 9.71 -17.19
C PRO A 436 26.99 10.29 -18.36
N ILE A 437 25.65 10.18 -18.36
CA ILE A 437 24.80 10.75 -19.42
C ILE A 437 24.92 12.28 -19.42
N ALA A 438 24.78 12.93 -18.27
CA ALA A 438 24.94 14.38 -18.15
C ALA A 438 26.34 14.83 -18.58
N LEU A 439 27.39 14.07 -18.27
CA LEU A 439 28.75 14.37 -18.72
C LEU A 439 28.88 14.34 -20.25
N ILE A 440 28.30 13.33 -20.91
CA ILE A 440 28.32 13.20 -22.37
C ILE A 440 27.62 14.40 -23.02
N LEU A 441 26.44 14.77 -22.51
CA LEU A 441 25.57 15.80 -23.08
C LEU A 441 25.99 17.24 -22.69
N SER A 442 26.86 17.41 -21.69
CA SER A 442 27.36 18.73 -21.28
C SER A 442 28.38 19.36 -22.24
N LYS A 443 28.89 18.59 -23.21
CA LYS A 443 29.89 19.06 -24.17
C LYS A 443 29.23 19.88 -25.28
N GLU A 444 29.82 21.01 -25.65
CA GLU A 444 29.36 21.77 -26.81
C GLU A 444 29.68 21.02 -28.11
N ARG A 445 28.63 20.67 -28.84
CA ARG A 445 28.66 19.81 -30.02
C ARG A 445 27.48 20.18 -30.94
N ASP A 446 27.62 19.86 -32.22
CA ASP A 446 26.52 19.99 -33.17
C ASP A 446 25.65 18.72 -33.15
N TYR A 447 24.66 18.71 -32.26
CA TYR A 447 23.74 17.59 -32.06
C TYR A 447 22.76 17.38 -33.23
N HIS A 448 22.69 18.30 -34.20
CA HIS A 448 21.90 18.11 -35.42
C HIS A 448 22.54 17.12 -36.39
N LYS A 449 23.84 16.81 -36.24
CA LYS A 449 24.55 15.84 -37.08
C LYS A 449 24.08 14.41 -36.76
N PRO A 450 23.39 13.70 -37.68
CA PRO A 450 22.84 12.38 -37.39
C PRO A 450 23.89 11.34 -36.98
N ALA A 451 25.08 11.37 -37.60
CA ALA A 451 26.17 10.47 -37.25
C ALA A 451 26.67 10.65 -35.81
N LEU A 452 26.81 11.92 -35.38
CA LEU A 452 27.21 12.23 -34.01
C LEU A 452 26.12 11.85 -33.01
N LEU A 453 24.86 12.21 -33.30
CA LEU A 453 23.73 11.86 -32.44
C LEU A 453 23.59 10.34 -32.31
N GLY A 454 23.79 9.61 -33.40
CA GLY A 454 23.94 8.15 -33.47
C GLY A 454 24.92 7.61 -32.43
N GLU A 455 26.17 8.04 -32.53
CA GLU A 455 27.25 7.63 -31.62
C GLU A 455 26.91 7.93 -30.15
N LEU A 456 26.31 9.08 -29.87
CA LEU A 456 25.96 9.49 -28.50
C LEU A 456 24.82 8.65 -27.92
N MET A 457 23.78 8.37 -28.70
CA MET A 457 22.68 7.51 -28.26
C MET A 457 23.13 6.07 -28.04
N GLU A 458 24.09 5.57 -28.81
CA GLU A 458 24.73 4.27 -28.57
C GLU A 458 25.52 4.27 -27.25
N GLN A 459 26.32 5.32 -26.98
CA GLN A 459 27.05 5.45 -25.71
C GLN A 459 26.09 5.50 -24.51
N ILE A 460 25.02 6.28 -24.60
CA ILE A 460 23.99 6.39 -23.56
C ILE A 460 23.29 5.04 -23.35
N SER A 461 22.89 4.36 -24.44
CA SER A 461 22.28 3.03 -24.38
C SER A 461 23.21 1.99 -23.75
N ALA A 462 24.52 2.09 -24.00
CA ALA A 462 25.51 1.20 -23.40
C ALA A 462 25.69 1.44 -21.90
N ILE A 463 25.64 2.70 -21.44
CA ILE A 463 25.65 3.04 -20.00
C ILE A 463 24.45 2.41 -19.30
N VAL A 464 23.25 2.63 -19.83
CA VAL A 464 22.00 2.08 -19.27
C VAL A 464 22.02 0.55 -19.27
N SER A 465 22.42 -0.06 -20.38
CA SER A 465 22.48 -1.53 -20.49
C SER A 465 23.49 -2.14 -19.50
N ARG A 466 24.64 -1.49 -19.30
CA ARG A 466 25.64 -1.92 -18.31
C ARG A 466 25.10 -1.84 -16.90
N PHE A 467 24.41 -0.75 -16.55
CA PHE A 467 23.77 -0.61 -15.24
C PHE A 467 22.74 -1.72 -15.00
N ILE A 468 21.83 -1.93 -15.96
CA ILE A 468 20.80 -2.97 -15.87
C ILE A 468 21.43 -4.36 -15.68
N ALA A 469 22.51 -4.67 -16.41
CA ALA A 469 23.25 -5.91 -16.24
C ALA A 469 23.91 -6.01 -14.85
N GLY A 470 24.46 -4.92 -14.34
CA GLY A 470 25.09 -4.83 -13.01
C GLY A 470 24.13 -5.13 -11.86
N VAL A 471 22.89 -4.61 -11.94
CA VAL A 471 21.83 -4.89 -10.96
C VAL A 471 21.06 -6.19 -11.25
N LYS A 472 21.53 -7.00 -12.21
CA LYS A 472 20.90 -8.27 -12.62
C LYS A 472 19.42 -8.11 -13.00
N GLY A 473 19.10 -7.02 -13.71
CA GLY A 473 17.75 -6.75 -14.19
C GLY A 473 17.17 -7.93 -14.98
N VAL A 474 15.95 -8.34 -14.61
CA VAL A 474 15.32 -9.55 -15.15
C VAL A 474 15.12 -9.39 -16.66
N ASN A 475 15.73 -10.29 -17.45
CA ASN A 475 15.72 -10.23 -18.92
C ASN A 475 16.21 -8.88 -19.49
N GLY A 476 17.16 -8.22 -18.84
CA GLY A 476 17.66 -6.92 -19.28
C GLY A 476 16.65 -5.78 -19.09
N PHE A 477 15.71 -5.93 -18.16
CA PHE A 477 14.77 -4.89 -17.78
C PHE A 477 15.05 -4.33 -16.39
N GLN A 478 14.87 -3.02 -16.23
CA GLN A 478 14.80 -2.31 -14.97
C GLN A 478 13.81 -1.14 -15.10
N GLU A 479 12.88 -1.03 -14.14
CA GLU A 479 11.70 -0.17 -14.20
C GLU A 479 11.97 1.33 -14.45
N HIS A 480 13.05 1.86 -13.88
CA HIS A 480 13.39 3.27 -13.97
C HIS A 480 14.18 3.60 -15.24
N TYR A 481 15.11 2.73 -15.64
CA TYR A 481 16.07 3.07 -16.69
C TYR A 481 15.81 2.43 -18.06
N SER A 482 15.06 1.32 -18.15
CA SER A 482 14.78 0.69 -19.45
C SER A 482 14.07 1.62 -20.43
N ARG A 483 13.27 2.57 -19.95
CA ARG A 483 12.62 3.61 -20.77
C ARG A 483 13.61 4.45 -21.58
N TYR A 484 14.83 4.68 -21.07
CA TYR A 484 15.83 5.47 -21.77
C TYR A 484 16.43 4.73 -22.96
N LEU A 485 16.46 3.38 -22.93
CA LEU A 485 16.80 2.58 -24.12
C LEU A 485 15.75 2.77 -25.22
N ILE A 486 14.47 2.78 -24.82
CA ILE A 486 13.34 2.98 -25.74
C ILE A 486 13.37 4.41 -26.30
N TRP A 487 13.61 5.43 -25.47
CA TRP A 487 13.74 6.81 -25.93
C TRP A 487 14.93 7.00 -26.87
N SER A 488 16.10 6.45 -26.54
CA SER A 488 17.27 6.52 -27.44
C SER A 488 16.95 5.90 -28.80
N GLU A 489 16.28 4.74 -28.84
CA GLU A 489 15.85 4.12 -30.10
C GLU A 489 14.81 5.00 -30.84
N ALA A 490 13.87 5.61 -30.13
CA ALA A 490 12.85 6.49 -30.73
C ALA A 490 13.47 7.75 -31.35
N ILE A 491 14.43 8.38 -30.65
CA ILE A 491 15.19 9.55 -31.11
C ILE A 491 15.98 9.20 -32.38
N LEU A 492 16.66 8.05 -32.40
CA LEU A 492 17.45 7.61 -33.56
C LEU A 492 16.58 7.31 -34.79
N LYS A 493 15.35 6.84 -34.58
CA LYS A 493 14.40 6.52 -35.66
C LYS A 493 13.51 7.68 -36.05
N GLU A 494 13.64 8.81 -35.35
CA GLU A 494 12.76 9.98 -35.49
C GLU A 494 11.27 9.63 -35.44
N GLU A 495 10.88 8.74 -34.51
CA GLU A 495 9.50 8.28 -34.38
C GLU A 495 8.92 8.59 -33.00
N ALA A 496 7.59 8.52 -32.89
CA ALA A 496 6.93 8.72 -31.61
C ALA A 496 7.25 7.58 -30.62
N TYR A 497 7.58 7.94 -29.37
CA TYR A 497 8.00 7.00 -28.32
C TYR A 497 7.08 5.77 -28.18
N HIS A 498 5.77 5.98 -28.14
CA HIS A 498 4.80 4.89 -27.97
C HIS A 498 4.90 3.80 -29.05
N LEU A 499 5.30 4.15 -30.28
CA LEU A 499 5.52 3.18 -31.36
C LEU A 499 6.77 2.33 -31.08
N THR A 500 7.85 2.96 -30.63
CA THR A 500 9.08 2.27 -30.23
C THR A 500 8.83 1.36 -29.03
N ALA A 501 8.13 1.87 -28.01
CA ALA A 501 7.75 1.13 -26.81
C ALA A 501 6.91 -0.10 -27.14
N ALA A 502 5.89 0.03 -27.99
CA ALA A 502 5.07 -1.11 -28.43
C ALA A 502 5.90 -2.20 -29.15
N ARG A 503 6.85 -1.80 -29.99
CA ARG A 503 7.76 -2.76 -30.65
C ARG A 503 8.73 -3.40 -29.68
N TRP A 504 9.29 -2.61 -28.75
CA TRP A 504 10.15 -3.12 -27.69
C TRP A 504 9.42 -4.15 -26.83
N TYR A 505 8.21 -3.81 -26.36
CA TYR A 505 7.41 -4.69 -25.51
C TYR A 505 7.01 -5.99 -26.23
N LYS A 506 6.64 -5.91 -27.52
CA LYS A 506 6.35 -7.10 -28.33
C LYS A 506 7.57 -8.03 -28.45
N LYS A 507 8.78 -7.49 -28.61
CA LYS A 507 10.02 -8.28 -28.60
C LYS A 507 10.29 -8.87 -27.22
N PHE A 508 10.11 -8.07 -26.17
CA PHE A 508 10.30 -8.49 -24.78
C PHE A 508 9.39 -9.67 -24.40
N LYS A 509 8.08 -9.60 -24.69
CA LYS A 509 7.13 -10.72 -24.45
C LYS A 509 7.54 -11.99 -25.19
N LYS A 510 7.97 -11.89 -26.45
CA LYS A 510 8.44 -13.05 -27.23
C LYS A 510 9.67 -13.70 -26.59
N HIS A 511 10.62 -12.89 -26.14
CA HIS A 511 11.80 -13.39 -25.43
C HIS A 511 11.40 -14.10 -24.13
N MET A 512 10.53 -13.49 -23.32
CA MET A 512 10.03 -14.11 -22.08
C MET A 512 9.31 -15.45 -22.32
N ALA A 513 8.49 -15.55 -23.36
CA ALA A 513 7.83 -16.80 -23.72
C ALA A 513 8.84 -17.90 -24.12
N SER A 514 9.90 -17.53 -24.84
CA SER A 514 10.96 -18.47 -25.24
C SER A 514 11.82 -18.97 -24.08
N VAL A 515 12.03 -18.14 -23.05
CA VAL A 515 12.75 -18.51 -21.82
C VAL A 515 11.89 -19.42 -20.96
N LYS A 516 10.59 -19.15 -20.83
CA LYS A 516 9.64 -20.03 -20.10
C LYS A 516 9.42 -21.40 -20.75
N GLY A 517 9.61 -21.52 -22.07
CA GLY A 517 9.50 -22.81 -22.77
C GLY A 517 10.77 -23.69 -22.68
N LYS A 518 11.86 -23.18 -22.10
CA LYS A 518 13.16 -23.88 -21.96
C LYS A 518 13.53 -24.21 -20.51
N ALA A 519 12.77 -23.71 -19.54
CA ALA A 519 12.88 -23.98 -18.11
C ALA A 519 11.69 -24.83 -17.68
#